data_AF-A0A7J7T6X7-F1
#
_entry.id   AF-A0A7J7T6X7-F1
#
_cell.length_a   1.000
_cell.length_b   1.000
_cell.length_c   1.000
_cell.angle_alpha   90.00
_cell.angle_beta   90.00
_cell.angle_gamma   90.00
#
_symmetry.space_group_name_H-M   'P 1'
#
loop_
_entity.id
_entity.type
_entity.pdbx_description
1 polymer ?
#
loop_
_entity_poly.entity_id
_entity_poly.type
_entity_poly.pdbx_seq_one_letter_code
_entity_poly.pdbx_strand_id
1 'polypeptide(L)'
;MGTEHGNSLLPLFSLQVDKGVVPLAGTDGETTTQGLDGLSERCAQYKKDGADFAKWRCVLKISERTPSALAILENANVLARYASICQQNGIVPIVEPEILPDGDHDLKRCQYVTEKVLAAVYKALSDHHVYLEGTLLKPNMVTPGHACPIKYSPEEVAMATVTALRRTVPPAVPGVTFLSGGQSEEEASLNLNAINRCPLPRPWALTFSYGRALQASALSAWRGQRDNAGAATEEFIKRAEVNGLAAQGKYEGSGDDGGAAAQSLYIANHAY
;
A
#
# COMPACT_ATOMS: atom_id res chain seq x y z
N MET A 1 8.81 30.45 -29.90
CA MET A 1 7.60 30.27 -29.07
C MET A 1 7.69 28.89 -28.45
N GLY A 2 8.35 28.79 -27.30
CA GLY A 2 8.40 27.56 -26.53
C GLY A 2 7.15 27.50 -25.66
N THR A 3 6.31 26.50 -25.87
CA THR A 3 5.22 26.18 -24.97
C THR A 3 5.78 25.39 -23.80
N GLU A 4 5.99 26.04 -22.67
CA GLU A 4 6.10 25.36 -21.37
C GLU A 4 4.78 24.62 -21.13
N HIS A 5 4.80 23.29 -21.26
CA HIS A 5 3.79 22.44 -20.67
C HIS A 5 4.04 22.38 -19.17
N GLY A 6 3.57 23.41 -18.46
CA GLY A 6 3.42 23.36 -17.01
C GLY A 6 2.43 22.26 -16.67
N ASN A 7 2.95 21.08 -16.31
CA ASN A 7 2.16 20.07 -15.60
C ASN A 7 1.73 20.69 -14.28
N SER A 8 0.49 21.19 -14.22
CA SER A 8 -0.13 21.64 -12.98
C SER A 8 -0.53 20.44 -12.13
N LEU A 9 0.47 19.74 -11.59
CA LEU A 9 0.25 18.86 -10.45
C LEU A 9 -0.01 19.78 -9.24
N LEU A 10 -1.28 20.04 -8.94
CA LEU A 10 -1.65 20.58 -7.64
C LEU A 10 -1.29 19.52 -6.59
N PRO A 11 -0.33 19.77 -5.69
CA PRO A 11 0.03 18.79 -4.68
C PRO A 11 -1.15 18.60 -3.72
N LEU A 12 -1.64 17.37 -3.60
CA LEU A 12 -2.57 16.99 -2.54
C LEU A 12 -1.78 16.54 -1.32
N PHE A 13 -2.16 17.03 -0.15
CA PHE A 13 -1.48 16.70 1.11
C PHE A 13 -2.18 15.58 1.86
N SER A 14 -1.39 14.75 2.52
CA SER A 14 -1.88 13.65 3.35
C SER A 14 -1.25 13.58 4.72
N LEU A 15 -1.98 12.93 5.61
CA LEU A 15 -1.57 12.69 6.99
C LEU A 15 -1.83 11.24 7.38
N GLN A 16 -0.88 10.65 8.10
CA GLN A 16 -1.12 9.41 8.84
C GLN A 16 -1.83 9.78 10.14
N VAL A 17 -3.01 9.20 10.36
CA VAL A 17 -3.88 9.58 11.49
C VAL A 17 -4.09 8.47 12.51
N ASP A 18 -3.68 7.24 12.19
CA ASP A 18 -3.53 6.17 13.17
C ASP A 18 -2.46 6.52 14.22
N LYS A 19 -2.53 5.85 15.37
CA LYS A 19 -1.57 5.98 16.48
C LYS A 19 -0.79 4.67 16.69
N GLY A 20 -0.57 3.91 15.61
CA GLY A 20 0.15 2.63 15.65
C GLY A 20 -0.71 1.43 16.07
N VAL A 21 -0.08 0.26 16.05
CA VAL A 21 -0.70 -1.03 16.36
C VAL A 21 -0.64 -1.37 17.85
N VAL A 22 -1.60 -2.13 18.32
CA VAL A 22 -1.68 -2.66 19.69
C VAL A 22 -2.04 -4.16 19.66
N PRO A 23 -1.52 -4.97 20.59
CA PRO A 23 -1.75 -6.41 20.59
C PRO A 23 -3.21 -6.77 20.90
N LEU A 24 -3.73 -7.80 20.25
CA LEU A 24 -5.02 -8.41 20.57
C LEU A 24 -4.82 -9.53 21.60
N ALA A 25 -5.29 -9.30 22.83
CA ALA A 25 -5.21 -10.29 23.90
C ALA A 25 -5.92 -11.60 23.49
N GLY A 26 -5.28 -12.74 23.79
CA GLY A 26 -5.80 -14.07 23.43
C GLY A 26 -5.52 -14.50 21.98
N THR A 27 -4.73 -13.73 21.22
CA THR A 27 -4.27 -14.09 19.88
C THR A 27 -2.77 -14.43 19.85
N ASP A 28 -2.31 -15.06 18.77
CA ASP A 28 -0.91 -15.44 18.56
C ASP A 28 -0.12 -14.27 17.92
N GLY A 29 0.15 -13.23 18.73
CA GLY A 29 0.92 -12.06 18.29
C GLY A 29 0.21 -11.20 17.24
N GLU A 30 -1.12 -11.24 17.17
CA GLU A 30 -1.90 -10.41 16.25
C GLU A 30 -2.20 -9.04 16.86
N THR A 31 -2.55 -8.09 16.00
CA THR A 31 -2.73 -6.68 16.38
C THR A 31 -4.03 -6.11 15.84
N THR A 32 -4.52 -5.05 16.48
CA THR A 32 -5.42 -4.04 15.89
C THR A 32 -4.70 -2.69 15.89
N THR A 33 -5.31 -1.65 15.32
CA THR A 33 -4.75 -0.30 15.26
C THR A 33 -5.57 0.67 16.09
N GLN A 34 -4.89 1.56 16.81
CA GLN A 34 -5.53 2.59 17.63
C GLN A 34 -5.51 3.97 16.97
N GLY A 35 -6.34 4.90 17.47
CA GLY A 35 -6.34 6.31 17.02
C GLY A 35 -7.71 6.93 16.77
N LEU A 36 -8.82 6.23 17.02
CA LEU A 36 -10.16 6.76 16.77
C LEU A 36 -10.56 7.85 17.75
N ASP A 37 -10.04 7.82 18.97
CA ASP A 37 -10.30 8.83 19.98
C ASP A 37 -9.81 10.21 19.52
N GLY A 38 -10.75 11.15 19.41
CA GLY A 38 -10.51 12.50 18.90
C GLY A 38 -10.21 12.58 17.40
N LEU A 39 -10.48 11.52 16.62
CA LEU A 39 -10.16 11.50 15.19
C LEU A 39 -10.97 12.54 14.40
N SER A 40 -12.25 12.76 14.74
CA SER A 40 -13.09 13.72 14.02
C SER A 40 -12.55 15.14 14.16
N GLU A 41 -12.20 15.55 15.39
CA GLU A 41 -11.62 16.87 15.66
C GLU A 41 -10.28 17.04 14.96
N ARG A 42 -9.43 16.00 14.98
CA ARG A 42 -8.16 16.00 14.24
C ARG A 42 -8.39 16.13 12.74
N CYS A 43 -9.31 15.35 12.14
CA CYS A 43 -9.62 15.45 10.71
C CYS A 43 -10.18 16.83 10.33
N ALA A 44 -11.07 17.41 11.13
CA ALA A 44 -11.57 18.76 10.91
C ALA A 44 -10.44 19.81 10.94
N GLN A 45 -9.51 19.68 11.88
CA GLN A 45 -8.34 20.55 11.95
C GLN A 45 -7.42 20.35 10.73
N TYR A 46 -7.09 19.11 10.41
CA TYR A 46 -6.27 18.77 9.24
C TYR A 46 -6.86 19.25 7.92
N LYS A 47 -8.19 19.21 7.78
CA LYS A 47 -8.87 19.76 6.60
C LYS A 47 -8.69 21.28 6.49
N LYS A 48 -8.77 22.00 7.62
CA LYS A 48 -8.48 23.45 7.67
C LYS A 48 -7.02 23.75 7.33
N ASP A 49 -6.12 22.86 7.71
CA ASP A 49 -4.68 22.96 7.46
C ASP A 49 -4.28 22.51 6.04
N GLY A 50 -5.23 22.08 5.21
CA GLY A 50 -5.04 21.78 3.79
C GLY A 50 -4.83 20.29 3.43
N ALA A 51 -5.03 19.37 4.38
CA ALA A 51 -5.04 17.95 4.05
C ALA A 51 -6.32 17.55 3.29
N ASP A 52 -6.17 16.72 2.27
CA ASP A 52 -7.31 16.24 1.46
C ASP A 52 -7.54 14.74 1.58
N PHE A 53 -6.52 14.00 2.00
CA PHE A 53 -6.62 12.57 2.25
C PHE A 53 -5.85 12.15 3.51
N ALA A 54 -6.25 11.03 4.10
CA ALA A 54 -5.61 10.46 5.27
C ALA A 54 -5.22 9.01 5.00
N LYS A 55 -4.34 8.47 5.85
CA LYS A 55 -3.94 7.07 5.82
C LYS A 55 -4.10 6.45 7.22
N TRP A 56 -4.58 5.21 7.25
CA TRP A 56 -4.66 4.40 8.46
C TRP A 56 -4.19 2.97 8.16
N ARG A 57 -3.11 2.55 8.83
CA ARG A 57 -2.51 1.22 8.63
C ARG A 57 -2.99 0.20 9.66
N CYS A 58 -3.52 -0.91 9.18
CA CYS A 58 -3.75 -2.14 9.94
C CYS A 58 -2.75 -3.22 9.50
N VAL A 59 -2.40 -4.13 10.42
CA VAL A 59 -1.38 -5.15 10.18
C VAL A 59 -1.94 -6.53 10.50
N LEU A 60 -1.82 -7.43 9.53
CA LEU A 60 -2.19 -8.83 9.64
C LEU A 60 -0.98 -9.71 9.28
N LYS A 61 -0.90 -10.91 9.88
CA LYS A 61 0.22 -11.82 9.68
C LYS A 61 -0.26 -13.18 9.19
N ILE A 62 0.44 -13.76 8.22
CA ILE A 62 0.21 -15.13 7.79
C ILE A 62 1.06 -16.08 8.63
N SER A 63 0.42 -17.09 9.20
CA SER A 63 1.09 -18.24 9.82
C SER A 63 0.20 -19.48 9.69
N GLU A 64 0.54 -20.54 10.41
CA GLU A 64 -0.32 -21.72 10.55
C GLU A 64 -1.71 -21.36 11.09
N ARG A 65 -1.79 -20.40 12.03
CA ARG A 65 -3.02 -20.06 12.76
C ARG A 65 -3.53 -18.63 12.53
N THR A 66 -2.77 -17.79 11.86
CA THR A 66 -3.09 -16.37 11.60
C THR A 66 -3.22 -16.10 10.09
N PRO A 67 -4.03 -15.10 9.67
CA PRO A 67 -4.83 -14.24 10.53
C PRO A 67 -6.08 -14.94 11.08
N SER A 68 -6.36 -14.76 12.36
CA SER A 68 -7.56 -15.30 13.01
C SER A 68 -8.81 -14.54 12.58
N ALA A 69 -9.98 -15.16 12.78
CA ALA A 69 -11.26 -14.49 12.54
C ALA A 69 -11.41 -13.20 13.35
N LEU A 70 -10.88 -13.18 14.59
CA LEU A 70 -10.90 -12.00 15.46
C LEU A 70 -10.06 -10.86 14.86
N ALA A 71 -8.82 -11.14 14.45
CA ALA A 71 -7.94 -10.12 13.88
C ALA A 71 -8.49 -9.56 12.56
N ILE A 72 -9.06 -10.39 11.70
CA ILE A 72 -9.70 -9.93 10.45
C ILE A 72 -10.87 -9.00 10.77
N LEU A 73 -11.79 -9.42 11.65
CA LEU A 73 -12.99 -8.66 11.99
C LEU A 73 -12.65 -7.31 12.63
N GLU A 74 -11.73 -7.32 13.61
CA GLU A 74 -11.38 -6.12 14.35
C GLU A 74 -10.68 -5.08 13.45
N ASN A 75 -9.72 -5.51 12.63
CA ASN A 75 -9.04 -4.60 11.70
C ASN A 75 -9.97 -4.08 10.60
N ALA A 76 -10.88 -4.91 10.08
CA ALA A 76 -11.89 -4.45 9.13
C ALA A 76 -12.83 -3.40 9.76
N ASN A 77 -13.28 -3.64 10.99
CA ASN A 77 -14.18 -2.73 11.70
C ASN A 77 -13.50 -1.40 12.05
N VAL A 78 -12.25 -1.40 12.51
CA VAL A 78 -11.54 -0.15 12.83
C VAL A 78 -11.25 0.68 11.58
N LEU A 79 -10.91 0.04 10.44
CA LEU A 79 -10.74 0.72 9.16
C LEU A 79 -12.05 1.37 8.68
N ALA A 80 -13.18 0.70 8.87
CA ALA A 80 -14.48 1.23 8.49
C ALA A 80 -14.91 2.44 9.33
N ARG A 81 -14.68 2.38 10.65
CA ARG A 81 -14.90 3.54 11.55
C ARG A 81 -14.01 4.72 11.18
N TYR A 82 -12.72 4.46 10.94
CA TYR A 82 -11.77 5.47 10.47
C TYR A 82 -12.24 6.13 9.17
N ALA A 83 -12.61 5.32 8.16
CA ALA A 83 -13.03 5.82 6.86
C ALA A 83 -14.29 6.68 6.94
N SER A 84 -15.28 6.25 7.74
CA SER A 84 -16.51 7.01 7.98
C SER A 84 -16.22 8.39 8.59
N ILE A 85 -15.36 8.44 9.62
CA ILE A 85 -14.98 9.71 10.28
C ILE A 85 -14.22 10.64 9.32
N CYS A 86 -13.32 10.11 8.49
CA CYS A 86 -12.63 10.92 7.49
C CYS A 86 -13.60 11.55 6.49
N GLN A 87 -14.54 10.77 5.96
CA GLN A 87 -15.51 11.26 4.97
C GLN A 87 -16.43 12.34 5.53
N GLN A 88 -16.87 12.21 6.80
CA GLN A 88 -17.65 13.24 7.49
C GLN A 88 -16.93 14.59 7.59
N ASN A 89 -15.60 14.59 7.53
CA ASN A 89 -14.76 15.78 7.63
C ASN A 89 -14.14 16.20 6.28
N GLY A 90 -14.63 15.65 5.16
CA GLY A 90 -14.16 16.02 3.82
C GLY A 90 -12.73 15.55 3.51
N ILE A 91 -12.29 14.46 4.15
CA ILE A 91 -10.99 13.83 3.96
C ILE A 91 -11.20 12.46 3.28
N VAL A 92 -10.49 12.19 2.19
CA VAL A 92 -10.50 10.88 1.53
C VAL A 92 -9.70 9.87 2.36
N PRO A 93 -10.28 8.75 2.83
CA PRO A 93 -9.54 7.73 3.55
C PRO A 93 -8.81 6.76 2.60
N ILE A 94 -7.51 6.60 2.83
CA ILE A 94 -6.73 5.45 2.32
C ILE A 94 -6.85 4.31 3.34
N VAL A 95 -7.54 3.25 2.93
CA VAL A 95 -7.78 2.04 3.72
C VAL A 95 -6.60 1.08 3.49
N GLU A 96 -5.76 0.87 4.51
CA GLU A 96 -4.53 0.07 4.42
C GLU A 96 -4.58 -1.18 5.32
N PRO A 97 -5.16 -2.31 4.84
CA PRO A 97 -5.10 -3.61 5.52
C PRO A 97 -3.85 -4.38 5.07
N GLU A 98 -2.67 -4.03 5.60
CA GLU A 98 -1.41 -4.68 5.20
C GLU A 98 -1.31 -6.10 5.75
N ILE A 99 -1.20 -7.08 4.86
CA ILE A 99 -0.80 -8.44 5.21
C ILE A 99 0.72 -8.54 5.03
N LEU A 100 1.42 -8.83 6.11
CA LEU A 100 2.88 -8.89 6.13
C LEU A 100 3.41 -10.06 5.29
N PRO A 101 4.56 -9.88 4.60
CA PRO A 101 5.21 -10.94 3.86
C PRO A 101 6.01 -11.90 4.76
N ASP A 102 6.02 -11.72 6.08
CA ASP A 102 6.72 -12.60 7.01
C ASP A 102 6.27 -14.07 6.87
N GLY A 103 7.24 -14.99 6.88
CA GLY A 103 7.02 -16.44 6.81
C GLY A 103 7.44 -17.09 5.49
N ASP A 104 7.18 -18.38 5.37
CA ASP A 104 7.56 -19.27 4.27
C ASP A 104 6.38 -19.68 3.38
N HIS A 105 5.23 -19.01 3.55
CA HIS A 105 3.99 -19.30 2.84
C HIS A 105 4.12 -19.05 1.33
N ASP A 106 3.41 -19.85 0.53
CA ASP A 106 3.43 -19.71 -0.92
C ASP A 106 2.51 -18.58 -1.43
N LEU A 107 2.59 -18.31 -2.73
CA LEU A 107 1.79 -17.26 -3.39
C LEU A 107 0.28 -17.51 -3.24
N LYS A 108 -0.15 -18.79 -3.29
CA LYS A 108 -1.55 -19.17 -3.18
C LYS A 108 -2.11 -18.91 -1.79
N ARG A 109 -1.32 -19.16 -0.75
CA ARG A 109 -1.69 -18.86 0.64
C ARG A 109 -1.84 -17.35 0.84
N CYS A 110 -0.93 -16.55 0.31
CA CYS A 110 -1.06 -15.09 0.33
C CYS A 110 -2.34 -14.64 -0.40
N GLN A 111 -2.59 -15.18 -1.60
CA GLN A 111 -3.81 -14.85 -2.36
C GLN A 111 -5.07 -15.17 -1.56
N TYR A 112 -5.15 -16.37 -0.97
CA TYR A 112 -6.29 -16.79 -0.16
C TYR A 112 -6.53 -15.83 1.01
N VAL A 113 -5.48 -15.47 1.74
CA VAL A 113 -5.60 -14.58 2.91
C VAL A 113 -6.01 -13.17 2.46
N THR A 114 -5.39 -12.63 1.41
CA THR A 114 -5.78 -11.34 0.82
C THR A 114 -7.25 -11.31 0.42
N GLU A 115 -7.77 -12.36 -0.23
CA GLU A 115 -9.18 -12.45 -0.59
C GLU A 115 -10.10 -12.45 0.65
N LYS A 116 -9.73 -13.15 1.72
CA LYS A 116 -10.53 -13.19 2.97
C LYS A 116 -10.51 -11.85 3.70
N VAL A 117 -9.35 -11.20 3.79
CA VAL A 117 -9.21 -9.90 4.45
C VAL A 117 -9.96 -8.83 3.69
N LEU A 118 -9.77 -8.72 2.37
CA LEU A 118 -10.43 -7.69 1.58
C LEU A 118 -11.96 -7.87 1.55
N ALA A 119 -12.46 -9.10 1.49
CA ALA A 119 -13.90 -9.35 1.60
C ALA A 119 -14.48 -8.83 2.93
N ALA A 120 -13.78 -9.08 4.05
CA ALA A 120 -14.19 -8.57 5.35
C ALA A 120 -14.11 -7.04 5.43
N VAL A 121 -13.05 -6.44 4.88
CA VAL A 121 -12.88 -4.97 4.83
C VAL A 121 -14.04 -4.33 4.06
N TYR A 122 -14.34 -4.77 2.83
CA TYR A 122 -15.43 -4.15 2.06
C TYR A 122 -16.81 -4.40 2.65
N LYS A 123 -17.02 -5.54 3.33
CA LYS A 123 -18.25 -5.75 4.11
C LYS A 123 -18.35 -4.74 5.25
N ALA A 124 -17.28 -4.51 6.01
CA ALA A 124 -17.27 -3.52 7.08
C ALA A 124 -17.45 -2.09 6.55
N LEU A 125 -16.79 -1.72 5.45
CA LEU A 125 -17.00 -0.41 4.80
C LEU A 125 -18.47 -0.20 4.42
N SER A 126 -19.13 -1.24 3.88
CA SER A 126 -20.56 -1.21 3.57
C SER A 126 -21.41 -1.04 4.82
N ASP A 127 -21.12 -1.77 5.90
CA ASP A 127 -21.88 -1.70 7.16
C ASP A 127 -21.78 -0.34 7.86
N HIS A 128 -20.66 0.36 7.67
CA HIS A 128 -20.44 1.71 8.19
C HIS A 128 -20.81 2.82 7.19
N HIS A 129 -21.52 2.46 6.11
CA HIS A 129 -22.04 3.39 5.09
C HIS A 129 -20.95 4.24 4.40
N VAL A 130 -19.76 3.68 4.24
CA VAL A 130 -18.64 4.37 3.57
C VAL A 130 -18.93 4.51 2.08
N TYR A 131 -18.79 5.72 1.56
CA TYR A 131 -18.94 6.04 0.13
C TYR A 131 -17.68 5.64 -0.64
N LEU A 132 -17.71 4.50 -1.35
CA LEU A 132 -16.51 3.87 -1.91
C LEU A 132 -15.80 4.71 -2.98
N GLU A 133 -16.56 5.47 -3.77
CA GLU A 133 -16.06 6.39 -4.79
C GLU A 133 -15.18 7.50 -4.19
N GLY A 134 -15.35 7.78 -2.89
CA GLY A 134 -14.54 8.71 -2.10
C GLY A 134 -13.52 8.00 -1.21
N THR A 135 -12.98 6.85 -1.61
CA THR A 135 -11.94 6.09 -0.87
C THR A 135 -10.78 5.70 -1.78
N LEU A 136 -9.66 5.27 -1.20
CA LEU A 136 -8.64 4.50 -1.90
C LEU A 136 -8.28 3.25 -1.08
N LEU A 137 -7.91 2.16 -1.75
CA LEU A 137 -7.38 0.97 -1.11
C LEU A 137 -5.85 0.97 -1.22
N LYS A 138 -5.15 0.71 -0.12
CA LYS A 138 -3.70 0.47 -0.09
C LYS A 138 -3.40 -0.93 0.43
N PRO A 139 -3.48 -1.96 -0.42
CA PRO A 139 -3.22 -3.33 -0.01
C PRO A 139 -1.75 -3.68 -0.23
N ASN A 140 -1.29 -4.78 0.37
CA ASN A 140 -0.12 -5.50 -0.12
C ASN A 140 -0.39 -6.05 -1.53
N MET A 141 0.67 -6.17 -2.33
CA MET A 141 0.63 -7.08 -3.48
C MET A 141 0.53 -8.53 -2.98
N VAL A 142 -0.01 -9.42 -3.81
CA VAL A 142 -0.03 -10.85 -3.50
C VAL A 142 1.32 -11.43 -3.91
N THR A 143 2.21 -11.59 -2.93
CA THR A 143 3.56 -12.14 -3.09
C THR A 143 3.74 -13.38 -2.22
N PRO A 144 4.70 -14.27 -2.52
CA PRO A 144 5.09 -15.30 -1.56
C PRO A 144 5.64 -14.66 -0.27
N GLY A 145 5.68 -15.45 0.81
CA GLY A 145 6.36 -15.07 2.03
C GLY A 145 7.86 -14.86 1.79
N HIS A 146 8.48 -14.00 2.58
CA HIS A 146 9.88 -13.61 2.44
C HIS A 146 10.85 -14.81 2.51
N ALA A 147 10.53 -15.81 3.34
CA ALA A 147 11.31 -17.04 3.48
C ALA A 147 10.83 -18.18 2.56
N CYS A 148 9.89 -17.92 1.63
CA CYS A 148 9.38 -18.94 0.72
C CYS A 148 10.50 -19.42 -0.22
N PRO A 149 10.73 -20.75 -0.32
CA PRO A 149 11.76 -21.29 -1.20
C PRO A 149 11.36 -21.22 -2.69
N ILE A 150 10.06 -21.11 -2.99
CA ILE A 150 9.55 -21.04 -4.36
C ILE A 150 9.65 -19.59 -4.84
N LYS A 151 10.30 -19.40 -5.99
CA LYS A 151 10.35 -18.09 -6.68
C LYS A 151 9.21 -18.00 -7.68
N TYR A 152 8.62 -16.82 -7.76
CA TYR A 152 7.52 -16.50 -8.66
C TYR A 152 7.90 -15.32 -9.53
N SER A 153 7.46 -15.31 -10.77
CA SER A 153 7.71 -14.20 -11.68
C SER A 153 6.79 -13.00 -11.37
N PRO A 154 7.13 -11.78 -11.83
CA PRO A 154 6.24 -10.62 -11.72
C PRO A 154 4.86 -10.86 -12.36
N GLU A 155 4.77 -11.65 -13.43
CA GLU A 155 3.51 -12.02 -14.09
C GLU A 155 2.64 -12.92 -13.20
N GLU A 156 3.24 -13.84 -12.44
CA GLU A 156 2.52 -14.68 -11.48
C GLU A 156 2.00 -13.84 -10.30
N VAL A 157 2.85 -12.95 -9.75
CA VAL A 157 2.46 -11.96 -8.73
C VAL A 157 1.31 -11.08 -9.24
N ALA A 158 1.40 -10.60 -10.49
CA ALA A 158 0.38 -9.79 -11.11
C ALA A 158 -0.94 -10.53 -11.27
N MET A 159 -0.90 -11.77 -11.78
CA MET A 159 -2.10 -12.59 -11.96
C MET A 159 -2.79 -12.86 -10.62
N ALA A 160 -2.03 -13.24 -9.58
CA ALA A 160 -2.57 -13.49 -8.25
C ALA A 160 -3.17 -12.22 -7.62
N THR A 161 -2.46 -11.09 -7.73
CA THR A 161 -2.89 -9.80 -7.19
C THR A 161 -4.17 -9.30 -7.87
N VAL A 162 -4.18 -9.23 -9.21
CA VAL A 162 -5.36 -8.75 -9.96
C VAL A 162 -6.55 -9.69 -9.76
N THR A 163 -6.33 -11.00 -9.67
CA THR A 163 -7.39 -11.96 -9.36
C THR A 163 -8.00 -11.74 -7.98
N ALA A 164 -7.18 -11.55 -6.95
CA ALA A 164 -7.66 -11.29 -5.59
C ALA A 164 -8.50 -10.01 -5.51
N LEU A 165 -8.03 -8.93 -6.16
CA LEU A 165 -8.78 -7.66 -6.22
C LEU A 165 -10.09 -7.83 -6.98
N ARG A 166 -10.09 -8.49 -8.15
CA ARG A 166 -11.31 -8.77 -8.94
C ARG A 166 -12.38 -9.56 -8.19
N ARG A 167 -11.97 -10.38 -7.23
CA ARG A 167 -12.90 -11.19 -6.42
C ARG A 167 -13.48 -10.44 -5.21
N THR A 168 -12.94 -9.28 -4.85
CA THR A 168 -13.23 -8.67 -3.54
C THR A 168 -13.48 -7.16 -3.56
N VAL A 169 -12.84 -6.41 -4.45
CA VAL A 169 -12.95 -4.96 -4.54
C VAL A 169 -14.15 -4.60 -5.41
N PRO A 170 -15.09 -3.75 -4.97
CA PRO A 170 -16.16 -3.23 -5.82
C PRO A 170 -15.63 -2.24 -6.88
N PRO A 171 -16.16 -2.23 -8.13
CA PRO A 171 -15.79 -1.26 -9.17
C PRO A 171 -15.92 0.22 -8.80
N ALA A 172 -16.72 0.55 -7.77
CA ALA A 172 -16.91 1.93 -7.30
C ALA A 172 -15.64 2.56 -6.69
N VAL A 173 -14.70 1.76 -6.19
CA VAL A 173 -13.43 2.28 -5.63
C VAL A 173 -12.62 2.90 -6.77
N PRO A 174 -12.21 4.17 -6.74
CA PRO A 174 -11.55 4.78 -7.90
C PRO A 174 -10.12 4.25 -8.14
N GLY A 175 -9.42 3.81 -7.09
CA GLY A 175 -8.03 3.39 -7.22
C GLY A 175 -7.51 2.52 -6.08
N VAL A 176 -6.52 1.69 -6.45
CA VAL A 176 -5.71 0.87 -5.56
C VAL A 176 -4.27 1.37 -5.63
N THR A 177 -3.73 1.80 -4.48
CA THR A 177 -2.40 2.40 -4.35
C THR A 177 -1.49 1.48 -3.54
N PHE A 178 -0.83 0.51 -4.19
CA PHE A 178 -0.09 -0.54 -3.51
C PHE A 178 0.99 0.00 -2.57
N LEU A 179 1.11 -0.62 -1.39
CA LEU A 179 2.32 -0.51 -0.57
C LEU A 179 3.42 -1.41 -1.14
N SER A 180 4.67 -1.00 -1.00
CA SER A 180 5.81 -1.81 -1.46
C SER A 180 6.16 -2.95 -0.51
N GLY A 181 5.78 -2.86 0.77
CA GLY A 181 6.16 -3.84 1.77
C GLY A 181 7.68 -3.92 1.89
N GLY A 182 8.21 -5.15 1.91
CA GLY A 182 9.65 -5.44 1.96
C GLY A 182 10.35 -5.59 0.61
N GLN A 183 9.64 -5.36 -0.50
CA GLN A 183 10.21 -5.46 -1.85
C GLN A 183 11.36 -4.47 -2.03
N SER A 184 12.33 -4.83 -2.88
CA SER A 184 13.32 -3.86 -3.35
C SER A 184 12.66 -2.74 -4.15
N GLU A 185 13.37 -1.65 -4.42
CA GLU A 185 12.83 -0.59 -5.28
C GLU A 185 12.48 -1.17 -6.65
N GLU A 186 13.39 -1.93 -7.25
CA GLU A 186 13.22 -2.49 -8.59
C GLU A 186 12.11 -3.54 -8.66
N GLU A 187 12.06 -4.46 -7.70
CA GLU A 187 11.01 -5.48 -7.60
C GLU A 187 9.61 -4.85 -7.53
N ALA A 188 9.46 -3.79 -6.72
CA ALA A 188 8.19 -3.09 -6.58
C ALA A 188 7.72 -2.44 -7.89
N SER A 189 8.65 -1.98 -8.74
CA SER A 189 8.34 -1.42 -10.06
C SER A 189 8.00 -2.50 -11.08
N LEU A 190 8.77 -3.59 -11.12
CA LEU A 190 8.52 -4.71 -12.02
C LEU A 190 7.16 -5.36 -11.74
N ASN A 191 6.84 -5.59 -10.47
CA ASN A 191 5.55 -6.13 -10.06
C ASN A 191 4.39 -5.18 -10.39
N LEU A 192 4.51 -3.88 -10.11
CA LEU A 192 3.48 -2.90 -10.48
C LEU A 192 3.27 -2.83 -12.00
N ASN A 193 4.35 -2.89 -12.76
CA ASN A 193 4.30 -2.90 -14.22
C ASN A 193 3.59 -4.15 -14.74
N ALA A 194 3.94 -5.32 -14.22
CA ALA A 194 3.28 -6.58 -14.57
C ALA A 194 1.78 -6.55 -14.19
N ILE A 195 1.42 -6.00 -13.03
CA ILE A 195 0.03 -5.77 -12.62
C ILE A 195 -0.73 -4.93 -13.64
N ASN A 196 -0.11 -3.86 -14.16
CA ASN A 196 -0.68 -2.99 -15.19
C ASN A 196 -0.60 -3.56 -16.62
N ARG A 197 0.15 -4.65 -16.84
CA ARG A 197 0.14 -5.43 -18.09
C ARG A 197 -0.71 -6.70 -18.04
N CYS A 198 -1.21 -7.07 -16.85
CA CYS A 198 -2.10 -8.23 -16.68
C CYS A 198 -3.30 -8.17 -17.65
N PRO A 199 -3.62 -9.26 -18.37
CA PRO A 199 -4.68 -9.27 -19.39
C PRO A 199 -6.10 -9.26 -18.82
N LEU A 200 -6.26 -9.35 -17.50
CA LEU A 200 -7.58 -9.34 -16.86
C LEU A 200 -8.17 -7.92 -16.78
N PRO A 201 -9.50 -7.76 -16.83
CA PRO A 201 -10.12 -6.44 -16.66
C PRO A 201 -9.85 -5.85 -15.27
N ARG A 202 -9.57 -4.54 -15.23
CA ARG A 202 -9.25 -3.79 -14.01
C ARG A 202 -10.07 -2.51 -14.01
N PRO A 203 -11.21 -2.46 -13.30
CA PRO A 203 -12.10 -1.29 -13.30
C PRO A 203 -11.60 -0.15 -12.39
N TRP A 204 -10.37 -0.26 -11.86
CA TRP A 204 -9.75 0.71 -10.95
C TRP A 204 -8.40 1.15 -11.51
N ALA A 205 -7.96 2.36 -11.15
CA ALA A 205 -6.55 2.70 -11.30
C ALA A 205 -5.69 1.80 -10.38
N LEU A 206 -4.61 1.23 -10.92
CA LEU A 206 -3.65 0.43 -10.15
C LEU A 206 -2.30 1.15 -10.13
N THR A 207 -1.97 1.78 -9.01
CA THR A 207 -0.78 2.63 -8.86
C THR A 207 -0.08 2.38 -7.53
N PHE A 208 0.86 3.23 -7.13
CA PHE A 208 1.73 3.04 -5.97
C PHE A 208 1.47 4.07 -4.87
N SER A 209 1.70 3.65 -3.62
CA SER A 209 1.87 4.49 -2.43
C SER A 209 3.12 4.01 -1.68
N TYR A 210 4.29 4.30 -2.27
CA TYR A 210 5.57 3.76 -1.84
C TYR A 210 6.31 4.68 -0.87
N GLY A 211 6.81 4.09 0.22
CA GLY A 211 7.79 4.70 1.11
C GLY A 211 9.20 4.23 0.72
N ARG A 212 9.62 3.09 1.28
CA ARG A 212 10.95 2.50 1.06
C ARG A 212 11.31 2.34 -0.42
N ALA A 213 10.40 1.81 -1.25
CA ALA A 213 10.65 1.58 -2.68
C ALA A 213 10.80 2.86 -3.54
N LEU A 214 10.62 4.05 -2.94
CA LEU A 214 10.82 5.35 -3.57
C LEU A 214 12.00 6.13 -2.95
N GLN A 215 12.42 5.77 -1.74
CA GLN A 215 13.32 6.58 -0.92
C GLN A 215 14.65 5.89 -0.61
N ALA A 216 14.79 4.58 -0.79
CA ALA A 216 15.96 3.84 -0.31
C ALA A 216 17.25 4.32 -1.01
N SER A 217 17.25 4.42 -2.34
CA SER A 217 18.41 4.92 -3.09
C SER A 217 18.67 6.40 -2.82
N ALA A 218 17.63 7.22 -2.71
CA ALA A 218 17.74 8.64 -2.38
C ALA A 218 18.39 8.87 -0.99
N LEU A 219 17.97 8.12 0.03
CA LEU A 219 18.55 8.17 1.37
C LEU A 219 20.00 7.69 1.38
N SER A 220 20.31 6.63 0.65
CA SER A 220 21.67 6.09 0.47
C SER A 220 22.61 7.08 -0.22
N ALA A 221 22.11 7.81 -1.21
CA ALA A 221 22.85 8.89 -1.88
C ALA A 221 23.04 10.10 -0.97
N TRP A 222 22.02 10.49 -0.20
CA TRP A 222 22.07 11.66 0.68
C TRP A 222 23.07 11.51 1.83
N ARG A 223 23.04 10.38 2.55
CA ARG A 223 23.89 10.11 3.73
C ARG A 223 23.84 11.18 4.83
N GLY A 224 22.78 11.99 4.87
CA GLY A 224 22.66 13.11 5.81
C GLY A 224 23.57 14.31 5.48
N GLN A 225 24.23 14.33 4.33
CA GLN A 225 25.17 15.39 3.94
C GLN A 225 24.48 16.38 2.99
N ARG A 226 24.51 17.67 3.33
CA ARG A 226 23.87 18.73 2.52
C ARG A 226 24.39 18.78 1.09
N ASP A 227 25.68 18.52 0.90
CA ASP A 227 26.31 18.56 -0.42
C ASP A 227 25.80 17.44 -1.36
N ASN A 228 25.22 16.36 -0.80
CA ASN A 228 24.64 15.26 -1.58
C ASN A 228 23.15 15.47 -1.91
N ALA A 229 22.56 16.63 -1.61
CA ALA A 229 21.13 16.88 -1.85
C ALA A 229 20.75 16.75 -3.34
N GLY A 230 21.64 17.16 -4.26
CA GLY A 230 21.44 16.99 -5.70
C GLY A 230 21.36 15.51 -6.10
N ALA A 231 22.35 14.71 -5.72
CA ALA A 231 22.38 13.28 -6.00
C ALA A 231 21.18 12.52 -5.40
N ALA A 232 20.75 12.88 -4.19
CA ALA A 232 19.56 12.30 -3.56
C ALA A 232 18.27 12.64 -4.32
N THR A 233 18.17 13.87 -4.83
CA THR A 233 17.03 14.33 -5.62
C THR A 233 16.95 13.60 -6.96
N GLU A 234 18.09 13.40 -7.63
CA GLU A 234 18.18 12.66 -8.88
C GLU A 234 17.71 11.20 -8.72
N GLU A 235 18.16 10.51 -7.67
CA GLU A 235 17.71 9.14 -7.39
C GLU A 235 16.20 9.07 -7.08
N PHE A 236 15.68 10.04 -6.32
CA PHE A 236 14.24 10.11 -6.05
C PHE A 236 13.42 10.34 -7.32
N ILE A 237 13.82 11.29 -8.18
CA ILE A 237 13.13 11.57 -9.46
C ILE A 237 13.16 10.34 -10.36
N LYS A 238 14.33 9.70 -10.49
CA LYS A 238 14.47 8.46 -11.26
C LYS A 238 13.49 7.39 -10.79
N ARG A 239 13.38 7.15 -9.48
CA ARG A 239 12.42 6.18 -8.93
C ARG A 239 10.96 6.61 -9.13
N ALA A 240 10.66 7.92 -9.05
CA ALA A 240 9.32 8.43 -9.31
C ALA A 240 8.89 8.23 -10.78
N GLU A 241 9.77 8.51 -11.74
CA GLU A 241 9.53 8.31 -13.17
C GLU A 241 9.34 6.82 -13.51
N VAL A 242 10.21 5.95 -12.99
CA VAL A 242 10.10 4.50 -13.17
C VAL A 242 8.75 3.98 -12.67
N ASN A 243 8.35 4.36 -11.45
CA ASN A 243 7.05 3.95 -10.89
C ASN A 243 5.87 4.57 -11.66
N GLY A 244 6.01 5.79 -12.19
CA GLY A 244 5.04 6.43 -13.07
C GLY A 244 4.82 5.69 -14.39
N LEU A 245 5.89 5.12 -14.97
CA LEU A 245 5.82 4.25 -16.15
C LEU A 245 5.24 2.88 -15.80
N ALA A 246 5.61 2.31 -14.65
CA ALA A 246 5.08 1.03 -14.16
C ALA A 246 3.57 1.09 -13.90
N ALA A 247 3.06 2.20 -13.35
CA ALA A 247 1.62 2.44 -13.19
C ALA A 247 0.85 2.50 -14.53
N GLN A 248 1.55 2.72 -15.65
CA GLN A 248 0.98 2.69 -17.00
C GLN A 248 1.23 1.37 -17.74
N GLY A 249 1.97 0.43 -17.13
CA GLY A 249 2.39 -0.82 -17.79
C GLY A 249 3.44 -0.60 -18.90
N LYS A 250 4.22 0.48 -18.83
CA LYS A 250 5.20 0.91 -19.85
C LYS A 250 6.64 0.85 -19.36
N TYR A 251 6.89 0.29 -18.18
CA TYR A 251 8.25 0.11 -17.71
C TYR A 251 8.88 -1.15 -18.33
N GLU A 252 10.07 -1.01 -18.91
CA GLU A 252 10.76 -2.10 -19.61
C GLU A 252 11.89 -2.74 -18.78
N GLY A 253 12.05 -2.31 -17.51
CA GLY A 253 13.17 -2.72 -16.66
C GLY A 253 14.44 -1.93 -17.00
N SER A 254 15.31 -1.68 -16.02
CA SER A 254 16.62 -1.06 -16.27
C SER A 254 17.63 -2.04 -16.89
N GLY A 255 17.37 -3.36 -16.80
CA GLY A 255 18.34 -4.40 -17.10
C GLY A 255 19.51 -4.45 -16.11
N ASP A 256 19.45 -3.66 -15.04
CA ASP A 256 20.49 -3.54 -14.02
C ASP A 256 19.99 -4.20 -12.73
N ASP A 257 20.25 -5.51 -12.61
CA ASP A 257 19.91 -6.33 -11.44
C ASP A 257 20.85 -6.07 -10.24
N GLY A 258 21.73 -5.08 -10.34
CA GLY A 258 22.72 -4.69 -9.33
C GLY A 258 22.44 -3.34 -8.68
N GLY A 259 23.01 -3.13 -7.49
CA GLY A 259 23.00 -1.82 -6.81
C GLY A 259 21.91 -1.65 -5.74
N ALA A 260 21.79 -0.42 -5.23
CA ALA A 260 20.92 -0.11 -4.08
C ALA A 260 19.44 -0.38 -4.36
N ALA A 261 18.99 -0.17 -5.60
CA ALA A 261 17.60 -0.39 -6.02
C ALA A 261 17.18 -1.86 -6.00
N ALA A 262 18.11 -2.80 -6.15
CA ALA A 262 17.85 -4.25 -6.14
C ALA A 262 17.88 -4.86 -4.73
N GLN A 263 18.32 -4.11 -3.71
CA GLN A 263 18.44 -4.62 -2.35
C GLN A 263 17.06 -4.79 -1.70
N SER A 264 16.84 -5.95 -1.07
CA SER A 264 15.63 -6.21 -0.27
C SER A 264 15.48 -5.16 0.82
N LEU A 265 14.28 -4.58 0.94
CA LEU A 265 13.94 -3.57 1.94
C LEU A 265 13.17 -4.17 3.12
N TYR A 266 13.06 -5.50 3.19
CA TYR A 266 12.35 -6.24 4.22
C TYR A 266 12.86 -5.94 5.64
N ILE A 267 11.92 -5.78 6.56
CA ILE A 267 12.15 -5.68 8.00
C ILE A 267 11.16 -6.64 8.66
N ALA A 268 11.65 -7.62 9.42
CA ALA A 268 10.80 -8.61 10.07
C ALA A 268 9.86 -7.95 11.09
N ASN A 269 8.59 -8.36 11.09
CA ASN A 269 7.51 -7.84 11.95
C ASN A 269 7.44 -6.31 11.96
N HIS A 270 7.56 -5.66 10.80
CA HIS A 270 7.62 -4.21 10.72
C HIS A 270 6.35 -3.52 11.28
N ALA A 271 6.54 -2.83 12.41
CA ALA A 271 5.59 -1.90 13.00
C ALA A 271 6.21 -0.48 13.02
N TYR A 272 5.42 0.52 12.66
CA TYR A 272 5.79 1.94 12.76
C TYR A 272 5.54 2.47 14.16
#